data_AF-A0A7S3E6D2-F1
#
_entry.id   AF-A0A7S3E6D2-F1
#
_cell.length_a   1.000
_cell.length_b   1.000
_cell.length_c   1.000
_cell.angle_alpha   90.00
_cell.angle_beta   90.00
_cell.angle_gamma   90.00
#
_symmetry.space_group_name_H-M   'P 1'
#
loop_
_entity.id
_entity.type
_entity.pdbx_description
1 polymer ?
#
loop_
_entity_poly.entity_id
_entity_poly.type
_entity_poly.pdbx_seq_one_letter_code
_entity_poly.pdbx_strand_id
1 'polypeptide(L)'
;MAEAAAPQSTFKVLWSRSLEKLKERDLLDLAAKPGEAKSPSSSSSRWPSVRSVLTSLRSVESGGEKEVASPNSAATFGMAEAGALVYRVVAWKKCLARNLKVAEEDEALAAERQQRDTLAFLTRDWIAAALAAHCPPGQNVLIDDFVTESVGEGLGFLSKAFRITLTYKNEASAADLPKSLILKIGGTHEECFQVVADETDAYRREHSFYSEIVPILKEKKAKMRVPLVYTTTLVEGGARILMEDLGEIGFSVNQCDGLTKDQVAPLVAMAADMHAAFWPGCEGAAVIPNNVVKGEDRRSFIRRWNDGFSRQSRYEEFVASKGLKVYDIGVSEEVVLEIGAKIKANAAKILHHLTVVAPQTLIHADYRADNMILLHSGSCAVLDWQLHCTGPGAYDLTDIMVKSMKAADGVSCSEELLRHYHACLVAAGVKDYSWEQLNTDFRFSCLQQIMLVFDIGLDGIGADGQLIDDWLAFDLLRCMFKRLVTAIVDLKCLDLLN
;
A
#
# COMPACT_ATOMS: atom_id res chain seq x y z
N MET A 1 29.08 -9.74 -48.38
CA MET A 1 29.89 -10.78 -47.72
C MET A 1 30.24 -10.27 -46.33
N ALA A 2 29.86 -11.03 -45.29
CA ALA A 2 30.16 -10.90 -43.85
C ALA A 2 29.79 -9.54 -43.20
N GLU A 3 28.70 -9.37 -42.45
CA GLU A 3 28.18 -10.12 -41.28
C GLU A 3 29.18 -10.15 -40.11
N ALA A 4 29.03 -9.20 -39.18
CA ALA A 4 29.68 -9.21 -37.87
C ALA A 4 28.59 -9.44 -36.82
N ALA A 5 28.55 -10.66 -36.30
CA ALA A 5 27.62 -11.12 -35.29
C ALA A 5 27.94 -10.50 -33.91
N ALA A 6 26.91 -9.99 -33.24
CA ALA A 6 26.96 -9.57 -31.84
C ALA A 6 27.06 -10.81 -30.91
N PRO A 7 27.66 -10.69 -29.71
CA PRO A 7 27.82 -11.83 -28.81
C PRO A 7 26.46 -12.21 -28.21
N GLN A 8 25.90 -13.34 -28.65
CA GLN A 8 24.78 -13.97 -27.97
C GLN A 8 25.22 -14.43 -26.58
N SER A 9 24.55 -13.90 -25.55
CA SER A 9 24.76 -14.22 -24.14
C SER A 9 24.61 -15.71 -23.88
N THR A 10 25.69 -16.32 -23.40
CA THR A 10 25.84 -17.72 -22.97
C THR A 10 24.92 -18.13 -21.81
N PHE A 11 24.07 -17.23 -21.30
CA PHE A 11 23.14 -17.48 -20.19
C PHE A 11 21.83 -18.18 -20.60
N LYS A 12 21.39 -18.03 -21.87
CA LYS A 12 20.18 -18.72 -22.38
C LYS A 12 20.34 -20.25 -22.47
N VAL A 13 21.56 -20.76 -22.57
CA VAL A 13 21.85 -22.20 -22.76
C VAL A 13 21.93 -22.97 -21.44
N LEU A 14 22.19 -22.29 -20.32
CA LEU A 14 22.23 -22.91 -18.98
C LEU A 14 20.85 -22.95 -18.30
N TRP A 15 19.94 -22.03 -18.64
CA TRP A 15 18.57 -22.03 -18.10
C TRP A 15 17.64 -23.03 -18.79
N SER A 16 17.78 -23.25 -20.12
CA SER A 16 16.95 -24.22 -20.86
C SER A 16 17.26 -25.67 -20.49
N ARG A 17 18.53 -26.02 -20.23
CA ARG A 17 18.95 -27.38 -19.82
C ARG A 17 18.47 -27.81 -18.44
N SER A 18 18.14 -26.86 -17.57
CA SER A 18 17.66 -27.16 -16.20
C SER A 18 16.15 -27.44 -16.17
N LEU A 19 15.37 -26.80 -17.05
CA LEU A 19 13.93 -27.04 -17.17
C LEU A 19 13.60 -28.29 -18.02
N GLU A 20 14.39 -28.61 -19.06
CA GLU A 20 14.18 -29.82 -19.86
C GLU A 20 14.43 -31.14 -19.10
N LYS A 21 15.12 -31.09 -17.95
CA LYS A 21 15.32 -32.25 -17.07
C LYS A 21 14.23 -32.45 -16.01
N LEU A 22 13.36 -31.47 -15.80
CA LEU A 22 12.17 -31.63 -14.96
C LEU A 22 11.02 -32.12 -15.85
N LYS A 23 11.05 -33.41 -16.20
CA LYS A 23 9.86 -34.05 -16.76
C LYS A 23 8.83 -34.15 -15.65
N GLU A 24 7.64 -33.57 -15.87
CA GLU A 24 6.41 -33.64 -15.06
C GLU A 24 6.14 -35.00 -14.38
N ARG A 25 6.66 -36.08 -14.96
CA ARG A 25 6.50 -37.45 -14.46
C ARG A 25 7.26 -37.74 -13.15
N ASP A 26 8.42 -37.11 -12.92
CA ASP A 26 9.23 -37.37 -11.72
C ASP A 26 8.70 -36.62 -10.48
N LEU A 27 7.91 -35.55 -10.68
CA LEU A 27 7.26 -34.81 -9.59
C LEU A 27 5.95 -35.47 -9.12
N LEU A 28 5.29 -36.21 -10.00
CA LEU A 28 4.06 -36.95 -9.66
C LEU A 28 4.34 -38.27 -8.91
N ASP A 29 5.49 -38.90 -9.12
CA ASP A 29 5.88 -40.12 -8.38
C ASP A 29 6.22 -39.83 -6.90
N LEU A 30 6.61 -38.60 -6.55
CA LEU A 30 6.83 -38.16 -5.16
C LEU A 30 5.52 -37.98 -4.37
N ALA A 31 4.39 -37.79 -5.04
CA ALA A 31 3.07 -37.63 -4.42
C ALA A 31 2.32 -38.96 -4.24
N ALA A 32 2.83 -40.09 -4.76
CA ALA A 32 2.12 -41.37 -4.80
C ALA A 32 2.91 -42.51 -4.16
N LYS A 33 2.98 -42.53 -2.81
CA LYS A 33 2.82 -43.73 -1.93
C LYS A 33 3.25 -43.43 -0.49
N PRO A 34 2.32 -43.40 0.49
CA PRO A 34 2.66 -43.43 1.91
C PRO A 34 2.87 -44.89 2.35
N GLY A 35 4.07 -45.21 2.85
CA GLY A 35 4.35 -46.46 3.56
C GLY A 35 5.14 -47.50 2.76
N GLU A 36 6.21 -48.00 3.40
CA GLU A 36 7.06 -49.14 3.03
C GLU A 36 8.11 -48.94 1.92
N ALA A 37 9.32 -48.53 2.33
CA ALA A 37 10.55 -49.01 1.72
C ALA A 37 11.70 -49.05 2.76
N LYS A 38 12.25 -50.25 2.93
CA LYS A 38 13.37 -50.62 3.82
C LYS A 38 14.63 -49.82 3.52
N SER A 39 15.52 -49.67 4.50
CA SER A 39 16.85 -49.10 4.32
C SER A 39 17.66 -49.87 3.27
N PRO A 40 18.41 -49.14 2.42
CA PRO A 40 19.75 -49.58 2.07
C PRO A 40 20.81 -48.48 2.21
N SER A 41 21.95 -48.98 2.66
CA SER A 41 23.29 -48.40 2.84
C SER A 41 23.81 -47.43 1.76
N SER A 42 24.46 -46.37 2.27
CA SER A 42 25.70 -45.73 1.79
C SER A 42 25.89 -45.52 0.28
N SER A 43 25.58 -44.30 -0.20
CA SER A 43 26.57 -43.41 -0.80
C SER A 43 25.98 -42.01 -0.99
N SER A 44 26.83 -41.01 -0.83
CA SER A 44 26.52 -39.60 -0.60
C SER A 44 25.82 -38.87 -1.76
N SER A 45 24.70 -38.22 -1.46
CA SER A 45 24.34 -36.93 -2.08
C SER A 45 23.72 -36.01 -1.02
N ARG A 46 24.57 -35.16 -0.42
CA ARG A 46 24.14 -34.05 0.44
C ARG A 46 23.67 -32.92 -0.47
N TRP A 47 22.38 -32.65 -0.52
CA TRP A 47 21.87 -31.34 -0.94
C TRP A 47 22.02 -30.35 0.23
N PRO A 48 22.51 -29.12 0.01
CA PRO A 48 22.63 -28.15 1.08
C PRO A 48 21.25 -27.61 1.47
N SER A 49 21.01 -27.42 2.76
CA SER A 49 19.82 -26.69 3.21
C SER A 49 19.90 -25.21 2.77
N VAL A 50 18.75 -24.53 2.66
CA VAL A 50 18.65 -23.10 2.30
C VAL A 50 19.59 -22.21 3.14
N ARG A 51 19.82 -22.60 4.40
CA ARG A 51 20.77 -21.94 5.31
C ARG A 51 22.22 -22.00 4.83
N SER A 52 22.64 -23.08 4.16
CA SER A 52 23.99 -23.24 3.59
C SER A 52 24.24 -22.36 2.36
N VAL A 53 23.21 -22.09 1.56
CA VAL A 53 23.32 -21.20 0.39
C VAL A 53 23.49 -19.75 0.84
N LEU A 54 22.80 -19.35 1.91
CA LEU A 54 22.85 -17.99 2.46
C LEU A 54 24.15 -17.70 3.24
N THR A 55 24.74 -18.69 3.93
CA THR A 55 26.04 -18.50 4.63
C THR A 55 27.20 -18.28 3.64
N SER A 56 27.17 -18.94 2.48
CA SER A 56 28.19 -18.73 1.43
C SER A 56 28.11 -17.34 0.77
N LEU A 57 26.96 -16.67 0.83
CA LEU A 57 26.80 -15.30 0.33
C LEU A 57 27.36 -14.26 1.32
N ARG A 58 27.31 -14.52 2.63
CA ARG A 58 27.88 -13.62 3.66
C ARG A 58 29.40 -13.73 3.80
N SER A 59 30.02 -14.88 3.45
CA SER A 59 31.47 -15.06 3.54
C SER A 59 32.28 -14.31 2.47
N VAL A 60 31.61 -13.69 1.48
CA VAL A 60 32.25 -12.89 0.43
C VAL A 60 32.54 -11.45 0.89
N GLU A 61 31.93 -11.00 2.00
CA GLU A 61 32.09 -9.61 2.50
C GLU A 61 33.22 -9.43 3.53
N SER A 62 33.92 -10.50 3.94
CA SER A 62 34.99 -10.42 4.94
C SER A 62 36.31 -11.03 4.44
N GLY A 63 37.11 -10.25 3.70
CA GLY A 63 38.45 -10.67 3.26
C GLY A 63 39.30 -9.56 2.64
N GLY A 64 40.07 -8.86 3.49
CA GLY A 64 41.45 -8.38 3.25
C GLY A 64 41.80 -7.50 2.03
N GLU A 65 42.19 -6.26 2.33
CA GLU A 65 42.88 -5.23 1.53
C GLU A 65 43.78 -5.71 0.35
N LYS A 66 43.54 -5.15 -0.85
CA LYS A 66 44.54 -4.35 -1.62
C LYS A 66 44.00 -3.77 -2.95
N GLU A 67 44.38 -2.49 -3.14
CA GLU A 67 44.48 -1.65 -4.34
C GLU A 67 43.23 -1.13 -5.09
N VAL A 68 43.33 0.17 -5.37
CA VAL A 68 42.31 1.13 -5.84
C VAL A 68 42.09 1.00 -7.34
N ALA A 69 40.83 0.75 -7.75
CA ALA A 69 40.31 1.05 -9.09
C ALA A 69 38.82 1.44 -9.00
N SER A 70 38.39 2.37 -9.87
CA SER A 70 37.17 3.17 -9.81
C SER A 70 35.84 2.41 -9.62
N PRO A 71 34.84 2.96 -8.89
CA PRO A 71 33.55 2.32 -8.69
C PRO A 71 32.62 2.59 -9.89
N ASN A 72 32.66 1.74 -10.91
CA ASN A 72 31.61 1.68 -11.93
C ASN A 72 31.59 0.30 -12.60
N SER A 73 31.21 -0.74 -11.85
CA SER A 73 30.56 -1.96 -12.36
C SER A 73 30.43 -3.00 -11.23
N ALA A 74 29.52 -2.78 -10.29
CA ALA A 74 28.95 -3.90 -9.54
C ALA A 74 27.64 -4.26 -10.24
N ALA A 75 27.57 -5.48 -10.79
CA ALA A 75 26.36 -6.05 -11.37
C ALA A 75 25.27 -6.08 -10.29
N THR A 76 24.47 -5.02 -10.29
CA THR A 76 23.36 -4.80 -9.39
C THR A 76 22.17 -5.55 -9.96
N PHE A 77 21.63 -6.47 -9.16
CA PHE A 77 20.31 -7.07 -9.41
C PHE A 77 19.31 -5.91 -9.58
N GLY A 78 18.61 -5.87 -10.71
CA GLY A 78 17.69 -4.77 -11.02
C GLY A 78 16.42 -4.87 -10.19
N MET A 79 16.19 -3.90 -9.29
CA MET A 79 15.04 -3.79 -8.35
C MET A 79 13.64 -3.94 -8.99
N ALA A 80 13.50 -3.83 -10.31
CA ALA A 80 12.26 -4.10 -11.04
C ALA A 80 11.87 -5.59 -11.03
N GLU A 81 12.85 -6.50 -10.94
CA GLU A 81 12.65 -7.95 -10.92
C GLU A 81 12.24 -8.41 -9.51
N ALA A 82 12.64 -7.67 -8.47
CA ALA A 82 12.24 -7.95 -7.09
C ALA A 82 10.72 -7.84 -6.92
N GLY A 83 10.07 -6.77 -7.37
CA GLY A 83 8.61 -6.62 -7.24
C GLY A 83 7.77 -7.70 -7.93
N ALA A 84 8.21 -8.16 -9.10
CA ALA A 84 7.55 -9.26 -9.83
C ALA A 84 7.86 -10.63 -9.22
N LEU A 85 9.07 -10.83 -8.67
CA LEU A 85 9.47 -12.05 -7.95
C LEU A 85 8.73 -12.16 -6.59
N VAL A 86 8.55 -11.02 -5.93
CA VAL A 86 7.82 -10.81 -4.67
C VAL A 86 6.39 -11.34 -4.78
N TYR A 87 5.61 -10.89 -5.75
CA TYR A 87 4.22 -11.36 -5.89
C TYR A 87 4.13 -12.81 -6.36
N ARG A 88 5.03 -13.26 -7.25
CA ARG A 88 5.07 -14.65 -7.74
C ARG A 88 5.42 -15.66 -6.65
N VAL A 89 6.32 -15.31 -5.72
CA VAL A 89 6.71 -16.20 -4.60
C VAL A 89 5.60 -16.32 -3.56
N VAL A 90 4.81 -15.26 -3.32
CA VAL A 90 3.69 -15.25 -2.37
C VAL A 90 2.51 -16.07 -2.90
N ALA A 91 2.14 -15.88 -4.17
CA ALA A 91 1.15 -16.72 -4.85
C ALA A 91 1.59 -18.19 -4.82
N TRP A 92 2.86 -18.46 -5.13
CA TRP A 92 3.40 -19.83 -5.18
C TRP A 92 3.48 -20.51 -3.80
N LYS A 93 3.82 -19.78 -2.73
CA LYS A 93 3.80 -20.32 -1.36
C LYS A 93 2.39 -20.66 -0.88
N LYS A 94 1.38 -19.84 -1.20
CA LYS A 94 -0.02 -20.15 -0.88
C LYS A 94 -0.54 -21.36 -1.66
N CYS A 95 -0.12 -21.54 -2.92
CA CYS A 95 -0.38 -22.77 -3.69
C CYS A 95 0.28 -24.02 -3.07
N LEU A 96 1.49 -23.90 -2.50
CA LEU A 96 2.17 -25.01 -1.82
C LEU A 96 1.55 -25.35 -0.45
N ALA A 97 1.11 -24.36 0.31
CA ALA A 97 0.45 -24.55 1.61
C ALA A 97 -0.85 -25.36 1.49
N ARG A 98 -1.58 -25.25 0.37
CA ARG A 98 -2.79 -26.05 0.11
C ARG A 98 -2.52 -27.52 -0.24
N ASN A 99 -1.29 -27.87 -0.64
CA ASN A 99 -0.91 -29.22 -1.06
C ASN A 99 -0.03 -29.98 -0.04
N LEU A 100 0.27 -29.36 1.09
CA LEU A 100 1.01 -29.99 2.18
C LEU A 100 0.07 -30.16 3.38
N LYS A 101 -0.37 -31.41 3.61
CA LYS A 101 -0.83 -31.83 4.95
C LYS A 101 0.39 -31.88 5.88
N VAL A 102 0.93 -30.72 6.23
CA VAL A 102 1.77 -30.57 7.42
C VAL A 102 0.80 -30.38 8.59
N ALA A 103 1.10 -30.97 9.74
CA ALA A 103 0.18 -31.02 10.87
C ALA A 103 -0.28 -29.60 11.28
N GLU A 104 -1.56 -29.29 11.07
CA GLU A 104 -2.19 -27.99 11.35
C GLU A 104 -1.92 -27.50 12.79
N GLU A 105 -1.68 -28.43 13.73
CA GLU A 105 -1.32 -28.11 15.11
C GLU A 105 0.06 -27.44 15.25
N ASP A 106 1.07 -27.85 14.47
CA ASP A 106 2.44 -27.29 14.57
C ASP A 106 2.52 -25.86 13.99
N GLU A 107 1.75 -25.56 12.94
CA GLU A 107 1.68 -24.23 12.34
C GLU A 107 0.90 -23.24 13.22
N ALA A 108 -0.21 -23.68 13.83
CA ALA A 108 -0.96 -22.87 14.78
C ALA A 108 -0.11 -22.51 16.02
N LEU A 109 0.59 -23.49 16.59
CA LEU A 109 1.52 -23.28 17.70
C LEU A 109 2.69 -22.36 17.31
N ALA A 110 3.19 -22.44 16.08
CA ALA A 110 4.23 -21.55 15.58
C ALA A 110 3.72 -20.11 15.40
N ALA A 111 2.51 -19.93 14.86
CA ALA A 111 1.87 -18.62 14.72
C ALA A 111 1.60 -17.97 16.08
N GLU A 112 1.10 -18.72 17.06
CA GLU A 112 0.91 -18.24 18.44
C GLU A 112 2.23 -17.84 19.11
N ARG A 113 3.31 -18.59 18.89
CA ARG A 113 4.65 -18.21 19.39
C ARG A 113 5.13 -16.93 18.74
N GLN A 114 5.03 -16.82 17.40
CA GLN A 114 5.42 -15.63 16.67
C GLN A 114 4.64 -14.39 17.11
N GLN A 115 3.32 -14.52 17.35
CA GLN A 115 2.51 -13.44 17.87
C GLN A 115 2.95 -13.01 19.27
N ARG A 116 3.19 -13.97 20.18
CA ARG A 116 3.70 -13.68 21.53
C ARG A 116 5.04 -12.96 21.49
N ASP A 117 5.97 -13.41 20.66
CA ASP A 117 7.29 -12.77 20.53
C ASP A 117 7.16 -11.34 19.97
N THR A 118 6.28 -11.16 18.99
CA THR A 118 5.99 -9.85 18.39
C THR A 118 5.41 -8.86 19.40
N LEU A 119 4.59 -9.35 20.33
CA LEU A 119 3.92 -8.55 21.36
C LEU A 119 4.67 -8.56 22.71
N ALA A 120 5.87 -9.13 22.81
CA ALA A 120 6.59 -9.25 24.08
C ALA A 120 6.91 -7.91 24.76
N PHE A 121 6.93 -6.81 24.00
CA PHE A 121 7.11 -5.46 24.54
C PHE A 121 5.84 -4.88 25.18
N LEU A 122 4.67 -5.43 24.86
CA LEU A 122 3.37 -4.93 25.29
C LEU A 122 3.12 -5.42 26.72
N THR A 123 3.28 -4.51 27.69
CA THR A 123 3.06 -4.79 29.11
C THR A 123 2.00 -3.84 29.68
N ARG A 124 1.43 -4.19 30.84
CA ARG A 124 0.50 -3.30 31.57
C ARG A 124 1.10 -1.93 31.83
N ASP A 125 2.35 -1.90 32.28
CA ASP A 125 3.05 -0.65 32.59
C ASP A 125 3.27 0.20 31.33
N TRP A 126 3.57 -0.43 30.19
CA TRP A 126 3.74 0.27 28.93
C TRP A 126 2.43 0.92 28.45
N ILE A 127 1.31 0.18 28.51
CA ILE A 127 -0.01 0.71 28.14
C ILE A 127 -0.42 1.82 29.12
N ALA A 128 -0.25 1.59 30.43
CA ALA A 128 -0.58 2.56 31.47
C ALA A 128 0.21 3.87 31.30
N ALA A 129 1.50 3.79 30.97
CA ALA A 129 2.32 4.96 30.70
C ALA A 129 1.85 5.75 29.47
N ALA A 130 1.46 5.07 28.40
CA ALA A 130 0.93 5.72 27.20
C ALA A 130 -0.41 6.45 27.46
N LEU A 131 -1.30 5.82 28.23
CA LEU A 131 -2.57 6.42 28.64
C LEU A 131 -2.37 7.59 29.62
N ALA A 132 -1.48 7.44 30.60
CA ALA A 132 -1.22 8.46 31.61
C ALA A 132 -0.72 9.79 31.00
N ALA A 133 0.03 9.73 29.90
CA ALA A 133 0.47 10.93 29.16
C ALA A 133 -0.70 11.76 28.58
N HIS A 134 -1.89 11.17 28.49
CA HIS A 134 -3.12 11.79 27.96
C HIS A 134 -4.14 12.11 29.07
N CYS A 135 -3.82 11.81 30.32
CA CYS A 135 -4.69 12.09 31.47
C CYS A 135 -4.30 13.41 32.17
N PRO A 136 -5.23 14.07 32.89
CA PRO A 136 -4.90 15.17 33.79
C PRO A 136 -3.79 14.82 34.80
N PRO A 137 -2.93 15.78 35.19
CA PRO A 137 -1.88 15.55 36.18
C PRO A 137 -2.43 14.93 37.47
N GLY A 138 -1.85 13.81 37.91
CA GLY A 138 -2.24 13.12 39.14
C GLY A 138 -3.27 11.99 38.97
N GLN A 139 -3.86 11.81 37.78
CA GLN A 139 -4.65 10.61 37.49
C GLN A 139 -3.72 9.42 37.28
N ASN A 140 -3.86 8.39 38.11
CA ASN A 140 -3.07 7.18 38.01
C ASN A 140 -3.80 6.12 37.17
N VAL A 141 -3.18 5.68 36.08
CA VAL A 141 -3.75 4.62 35.22
C VAL A 141 -3.26 3.27 35.73
N LEU A 142 -4.16 2.48 36.30
CA LEU A 142 -3.85 1.17 36.87
C LEU A 142 -4.58 0.06 36.11
N ILE A 143 -3.86 -0.59 35.21
CA ILE A 143 -4.36 -1.74 34.44
C ILE A 143 -4.19 -3.00 35.30
N ASP A 144 -5.27 -3.78 35.43
CA ASP A 144 -5.26 -5.09 36.09
C ASP A 144 -4.83 -6.18 35.11
N ASP A 145 -5.46 -6.20 33.93
CA ASP A 145 -5.17 -7.15 32.86
C ASP A 145 -5.51 -6.57 31.48
N PHE A 146 -5.06 -7.24 30.42
CA PHE A 146 -5.48 -6.95 29.06
C PHE A 146 -5.47 -8.21 28.18
N VAL A 147 -6.32 -8.22 27.16
CA VAL A 147 -6.37 -9.28 26.15
C VAL A 147 -6.15 -8.66 24.78
N THR A 148 -5.41 -9.36 23.92
CA THR A 148 -5.14 -8.93 22.55
C THR A 148 -5.80 -9.86 21.54
N GLU A 149 -6.45 -9.29 20.54
CA GLU A 149 -6.95 -10.03 19.37
C GLU A 149 -6.40 -9.41 18.08
N SER A 150 -6.04 -10.25 17.12
CA SER A 150 -5.64 -9.81 15.78
C SER A 150 -6.87 -9.25 15.06
N VAL A 151 -6.73 -8.09 14.42
CA VAL A 151 -7.80 -7.45 13.64
C VAL A 151 -7.29 -7.05 12.26
N GLY A 152 -8.16 -7.15 11.25
CA GLY A 152 -7.79 -6.78 9.87
C GLY A 152 -6.93 -7.83 9.15
N GLU A 153 -6.97 -9.10 9.56
CA GLU A 153 -6.28 -10.19 8.88
C GLU A 153 -6.69 -10.28 7.40
N GLY A 154 -5.70 -10.32 6.52
CA GLY A 154 -5.92 -10.38 5.06
C GLY A 154 -6.26 -9.04 4.39
N LEU A 155 -6.44 -7.95 5.15
CA LEU A 155 -6.79 -6.62 4.62
C LEU A 155 -5.59 -5.65 4.59
N GLY A 156 -4.59 -5.83 5.47
CA GLY A 156 -3.38 -5.01 5.53
C GLY A 156 -2.15 -5.70 4.94
N PHE A 157 -1.47 -5.05 3.98
CA PHE A 157 -0.27 -5.60 3.33
C PHE A 157 1.03 -5.32 4.10
N LEU A 158 1.14 -4.15 4.74
CA LEU A 158 2.39 -3.70 5.39
C LEU A 158 2.36 -3.82 6.91
N SER A 159 1.20 -3.80 7.57
CA SER A 159 1.12 -3.74 9.02
C SER A 159 0.21 -4.80 9.60
N LYS A 160 0.46 -5.16 10.87
CA LYS A 160 -0.49 -5.90 11.71
C LYS A 160 -1.22 -4.93 12.63
N ALA A 161 -2.49 -5.20 12.87
CA ALA A 161 -3.28 -4.48 13.86
C ALA A 161 -3.80 -5.46 14.92
N PHE A 162 -3.76 -5.04 16.17
CA PHE A 162 -4.31 -5.79 17.31
C PHE A 162 -5.28 -4.90 18.06
N ARG A 163 -6.47 -5.40 18.36
CA ARG A 163 -7.32 -4.78 19.38
C ARG A 163 -6.85 -5.27 20.75
N ILE A 164 -6.72 -4.32 21.68
CA ILE A 164 -6.35 -4.56 23.07
C ILE A 164 -7.57 -4.19 23.92
N THR A 165 -8.17 -5.17 24.59
CA THR A 165 -9.25 -4.94 25.56
C THR A 165 -8.65 -4.85 26.96
N LEU A 166 -9.01 -3.80 27.70
CA LEU A 166 -8.41 -3.46 29.00
C LEU A 166 -9.36 -3.78 30.16
N THR A 167 -8.78 -4.28 31.25
CA THR A 167 -9.43 -4.40 32.56
C THR A 167 -8.69 -3.51 33.55
N TYR A 168 -9.39 -2.62 34.25
CA TYR A 168 -8.77 -1.69 35.20
C TYR A 168 -8.90 -2.18 36.64
N LYS A 169 -7.90 -1.88 37.49
CA LYS A 169 -7.95 -2.24 38.92
C LYS A 169 -9.08 -1.55 39.67
N ASN A 170 -9.50 -0.39 39.20
CA ASN A 170 -10.62 0.36 39.75
C ASN A 170 -11.42 1.01 38.62
N GLU A 171 -12.48 0.31 38.21
CA GLU A 171 -13.42 0.73 37.17
C GLU A 171 -14.04 2.10 37.43
N ALA A 172 -14.34 2.44 38.69
CA ALA A 172 -14.94 3.73 39.02
C ALA A 172 -14.00 4.91 38.71
N SER A 173 -12.69 4.74 38.91
CA SER A 173 -11.69 5.75 38.55
C SER A 173 -11.25 5.72 37.08
N ALA A 174 -11.69 4.70 36.34
CA ALA A 174 -11.34 4.48 34.93
C ALA A 174 -12.51 4.76 33.98
N ALA A 175 -13.60 5.35 34.47
CA ALA A 175 -14.82 5.58 33.69
C ALA A 175 -14.59 6.40 32.40
N ASP A 176 -13.63 7.32 32.42
CA ASP A 176 -13.25 8.17 31.28
C ASP A 176 -12.06 7.61 30.47
N LEU A 177 -11.54 6.42 30.84
CA LEU A 177 -10.44 5.76 30.13
C LEU A 177 -10.98 4.81 29.04
N PRO A 178 -10.22 4.58 27.96
CA PRO A 178 -10.65 3.70 26.88
C PRO A 178 -10.79 2.25 27.35
N LYS A 179 -11.89 1.58 26.98
CA LYS A 179 -12.07 0.14 27.24
C LYS A 179 -11.27 -0.74 26.28
N SER A 180 -11.04 -0.23 25.07
CA SER A 180 -10.21 -0.87 24.07
C SER A 180 -9.31 0.11 23.34
N LEU A 181 -8.21 -0.42 22.80
CA LEU A 181 -7.20 0.30 22.03
C LEU A 181 -6.86 -0.51 20.77
N ILE A 182 -6.32 0.17 19.76
CA ILE A 182 -5.70 -0.47 18.60
C ILE A 182 -4.19 -0.29 18.67
N LEU A 183 -3.46 -1.38 18.51
CA LEU A 183 -2.02 -1.39 18.33
C LEU A 183 -1.70 -1.75 16.88
N LYS A 184 -1.16 -0.80 16.12
CA LYS A 184 -0.62 -1.01 14.78
C LYS A 184 0.90 -1.18 14.87
N ILE A 185 1.43 -2.24 14.25
CA ILE A 185 2.86 -2.53 14.20
C ILE A 185 3.31 -2.91 12.79
N GLY A 186 4.60 -2.78 12.51
CA GLY A 186 5.21 -3.26 11.27
C GLY A 186 4.92 -4.75 11.01
N GLY A 187 4.62 -5.09 9.76
CA GLY A 187 4.28 -6.45 9.36
C GLY A 187 5.51 -7.37 9.38
N THR A 188 5.36 -8.53 10.03
CA THR A 188 6.42 -9.56 10.09
C THR A 188 6.22 -10.68 9.06
N HIS A 189 5.27 -10.54 8.14
CA HIS A 189 4.75 -11.71 7.43
C HIS A 189 5.61 -12.14 6.26
N GLU A 190 6.20 -11.24 5.48
CA GLU A 190 7.02 -11.63 4.32
C GLU A 190 8.09 -10.56 4.02
N GLU A 191 9.32 -10.99 3.72
CA GLU A 191 10.46 -10.11 3.39
C GLU A 191 10.13 -9.12 2.25
N CYS A 192 9.20 -9.48 1.38
CA CYS A 192 8.78 -8.67 0.25
C CYS A 192 8.02 -7.38 0.61
N PHE A 193 7.10 -7.46 1.57
CA PHE A 193 6.36 -6.29 2.04
C PHE A 193 7.26 -5.36 2.85
N GLN A 194 8.28 -5.91 3.50
CA GLN A 194 9.31 -5.11 4.14
C GLN A 194 10.09 -4.27 3.11
N VAL A 195 10.46 -4.83 1.95
CA VAL A 195 11.12 -4.07 0.87
C VAL A 195 10.25 -2.91 0.40
N VAL A 196 8.95 -3.13 0.18
CA VAL A 196 8.04 -2.06 -0.24
C VAL A 196 7.91 -0.99 0.85
N ALA A 197 7.77 -1.39 2.12
CA ALA A 197 7.72 -0.46 3.24
C ALA A 197 8.99 0.38 3.37
N ASP A 198 10.17 -0.24 3.19
CA ASP A 198 11.47 0.45 3.27
C ASP A 198 11.67 1.41 2.09
N GLU A 199 11.36 0.98 0.86
CA GLU A 199 11.48 1.80 -0.35
C GLU A 199 10.52 2.99 -0.38
N THR A 200 9.42 2.92 0.35
CA THR A 200 8.38 3.96 0.41
C THR A 200 8.39 4.72 1.73
N ASP A 201 9.30 4.34 2.64
CA ASP A 201 9.45 4.87 3.99
C ASP A 201 8.13 4.85 4.79
N ALA A 202 7.26 3.87 4.52
CA ALA A 202 5.86 3.83 4.93
C ALA A 202 5.68 3.98 6.46
N TYR A 203 6.46 3.23 7.24
CA TYR A 203 6.36 3.27 8.69
C TYR A 203 6.86 4.58 9.29
N ARG A 204 7.94 5.15 8.75
CA ARG A 204 8.46 6.46 9.19
C ARG A 204 7.44 7.56 8.88
N ARG A 205 6.83 7.51 7.70
CA ARG A 205 5.78 8.45 7.29
C ARG A 205 4.59 8.37 8.22
N GLU A 206 4.04 7.20 8.47
CA GLU A 206 2.90 7.10 9.38
C GLU A 206 3.25 7.58 10.80
N HIS A 207 4.45 7.26 11.29
CA HIS A 207 4.94 7.82 12.55
C HIS A 207 4.99 9.35 12.53
N SER A 208 5.65 9.96 11.53
CA SER A 208 5.81 11.42 11.43
C SER A 208 4.49 12.14 11.22
N PHE A 209 3.52 11.50 10.55
CA PHE A 209 2.18 12.06 10.43
C PHE A 209 1.57 12.28 11.82
N TYR A 210 1.57 11.24 12.67
CA TYR A 210 0.98 11.36 14.00
C TYR A 210 1.81 12.22 14.97
N SER A 211 3.13 12.17 14.88
CA SER A 211 4.01 12.92 15.81
C SER A 211 4.25 14.38 15.42
N GLU A 212 4.19 14.73 14.14
CA GLU A 212 4.54 16.07 13.64
C GLU A 212 3.38 16.77 12.90
N ILE A 213 2.64 16.05 12.04
CA ILE A 213 1.57 16.66 11.22
C ILE A 213 0.27 16.86 11.99
N VAL A 214 -0.15 15.89 12.80
CA VAL A 214 -1.38 16.00 13.60
C VAL A 214 -1.35 17.20 14.57
N PRO A 215 -0.24 17.50 15.28
CA PRO A 215 -0.12 18.74 16.05
C PRO A 215 -0.35 20.00 15.21
N ILE A 216 0.21 20.06 14.00
CA ILE A 216 0.03 21.20 13.09
C ILE A 216 -1.44 21.33 12.67
N LEU A 217 -2.09 20.22 12.31
CA LEU A 217 -3.52 20.21 11.98
C LEU A 217 -4.37 20.74 13.13
N LYS A 218 -4.07 20.35 14.37
CA LYS A 218 -4.75 20.85 15.58
C LYS A 218 -4.52 22.35 15.77
N GLU A 219 -3.29 22.84 15.61
CA GLU A 219 -2.96 24.27 15.69
C GLU A 219 -3.73 25.08 14.64
N LYS A 220 -3.83 24.54 13.41
CA LYS A 220 -4.60 25.13 12.30
C LYS A 220 -6.10 24.96 12.45
N LYS A 221 -6.57 24.27 13.51
CA LYS A 221 -7.98 23.93 13.75
C LYS A 221 -8.60 23.20 12.56
N ALA A 222 -7.77 22.44 11.84
CA ALA A 222 -8.24 21.62 10.75
C ALA A 222 -9.15 20.50 11.31
N LYS A 223 -10.24 20.22 10.61
CA LYS A 223 -11.31 19.29 10.98
C LYS A 223 -10.99 17.84 10.60
N MET A 224 -9.78 17.57 10.14
CA MET A 224 -9.32 16.23 9.80
C MET A 224 -9.41 15.31 11.03
N ARG A 225 -10.32 14.34 10.99
CA ARG A 225 -10.53 13.40 12.09
C ARG A 225 -9.67 12.17 11.88
N VAL A 226 -8.67 12.03 12.73
CA VAL A 226 -7.77 10.86 12.80
C VAL A 226 -7.87 10.21 14.18
N PRO A 227 -7.58 8.91 14.35
CA PRO A 227 -7.57 8.27 15.67
C PRO A 227 -6.73 9.06 16.67
N LEU A 228 -7.20 9.15 17.92
CA LEU A 228 -6.33 9.65 18.99
C LEU A 228 -5.15 8.67 19.16
N VAL A 229 -3.92 9.15 18.96
CA VAL A 229 -2.71 8.35 19.18
C VAL A 229 -2.18 8.61 20.58
N TYR A 230 -2.12 7.55 21.39
CA TYR A 230 -1.58 7.58 22.75
C TYR A 230 -0.06 7.51 22.78
N THR A 231 0.54 6.76 21.84
CA THR A 231 1.98 6.76 21.63
C THR A 231 2.32 6.27 20.24
N THR A 232 3.39 6.82 19.67
CA THR A 232 3.97 6.36 18.41
C THR A 232 5.49 6.34 18.54
N THR A 233 6.11 5.21 18.21
CA THR A 233 7.56 5.02 18.33
C THR A 233 8.10 4.30 17.11
N LEU A 234 9.23 4.78 16.58
CA LEU A 234 9.98 4.05 15.57
C LEU A 234 10.86 3.01 16.24
N VAL A 235 10.86 1.82 15.66
CA VAL A 235 11.66 0.68 16.10
C VAL A 235 12.30 0.03 14.87
N GLU A 236 13.26 -0.86 15.09
CA GLU A 236 13.77 -1.69 14.02
C GLU A 236 12.61 -2.51 13.40
N GLY A 237 12.47 -2.46 12.08
CA GLY A 237 11.40 -3.15 11.36
C GLY A 237 10.04 -2.42 11.30
N GLY A 238 9.90 -1.20 11.86
CA GLY A 238 8.74 -0.35 11.58
C GLY A 238 8.36 0.64 12.67
N ALA A 239 7.06 0.92 12.79
CA ALA A 239 6.50 1.80 13.81
C ALA A 239 5.60 0.99 14.75
N ARG A 240 5.55 1.37 16.04
CA ARG A 240 4.57 0.90 17.01
C ARG A 240 3.66 2.07 17.34
N ILE A 241 2.38 1.94 17.01
CA ILE A 241 1.40 3.02 17.17
C ILE A 241 0.23 2.48 18.00
N LEU A 242 0.07 3.03 19.20
CA LEU A 242 -1.08 2.75 20.07
C LEU A 242 -2.09 3.88 19.89
N MET A 243 -3.31 3.53 19.48
CA MET A 243 -4.33 4.49 19.09
C MET A 243 -5.72 4.09 19.58
N GLU A 244 -6.63 5.05 19.51
CA GLU A 244 -8.07 4.91 19.74
C GLU A 244 -8.67 3.75 18.94
N ASP A 245 -9.50 2.95 19.60
CA ASP A 245 -10.37 2.00 18.92
C ASP A 245 -11.66 2.69 18.48
N LEU A 246 -11.81 2.85 17.16
CA LEU A 246 -12.99 3.45 16.56
C LEU A 246 -14.14 2.46 16.35
N GLY A 247 -13.93 1.16 16.62
CA GLY A 247 -14.89 0.09 16.37
C GLY A 247 -16.18 0.19 17.18
N GLU A 248 -16.17 0.87 18.33
CA GLU A 248 -17.39 1.09 19.12
C GLU A 248 -18.22 2.29 18.64
N ILE A 249 -17.62 3.20 17.88
CA ILE A 249 -18.23 4.50 17.52
C ILE A 249 -18.44 4.68 16.01
N GLY A 250 -18.09 3.68 15.21
CA GLY A 250 -18.33 3.66 13.79
C GLY A 250 -18.10 2.29 13.16
N PHE A 251 -18.13 2.25 11.83
CA PHE A 251 -17.93 1.05 11.04
C PHE A 251 -17.00 1.31 9.86
N SER A 252 -16.18 0.31 9.53
CA SER A 252 -15.34 0.33 8.33
C SER A 252 -16.17 0.25 7.07
N VAL A 253 -15.65 0.81 5.99
CA VAL A 253 -16.30 0.77 4.68
C VAL A 253 -15.54 -0.21 3.78
N ASN A 254 -16.27 -0.98 2.99
CA ASN A 254 -15.69 -1.79 1.93
C ASN A 254 -15.65 -0.99 0.61
N GLN A 255 -14.45 -0.86 0.04
CA GLN A 255 -14.21 -0.18 -1.22
C GLN A 255 -15.06 -0.71 -2.38
N CYS A 256 -15.29 -2.03 -2.44
CA CYS A 256 -16.08 -2.67 -3.48
C CYS A 256 -17.56 -2.30 -3.39
N ASP A 257 -18.12 -2.25 -2.18
CA ASP A 257 -19.51 -1.84 -1.94
C ASP A 257 -19.74 -0.37 -2.34
N GLY A 258 -18.75 0.46 -2.05
CA GLY A 258 -18.71 1.87 -2.41
C GLY A 258 -19.63 2.77 -1.56
N LEU A 259 -19.29 4.04 -1.54
CA LEU A 259 -19.97 5.09 -0.79
C LEU A 259 -21.03 5.80 -1.62
N THR A 260 -22.09 6.28 -0.98
CA THR A 260 -23.05 7.21 -1.59
C THR A 260 -22.50 8.64 -1.58
N LYS A 261 -23.10 9.52 -2.39
CA LYS A 261 -22.77 10.96 -2.39
C LYS A 261 -22.83 11.59 -0.99
N ASP A 262 -23.88 11.30 -0.23
CA ASP A 262 -24.10 11.89 1.10
C ASP A 262 -23.03 11.45 2.11
N GLN A 263 -22.48 10.24 1.95
CA GLN A 263 -21.36 9.76 2.76
C GLN A 263 -20.02 10.38 2.32
N VAL A 264 -19.85 10.69 1.03
CA VAL A 264 -18.62 11.29 0.48
C VAL A 264 -18.53 12.79 0.71
N ALA A 265 -19.64 13.53 0.72
CA ALA A 265 -19.60 14.99 0.87
C ALA A 265 -18.86 15.48 2.14
N PRO A 266 -19.06 14.89 3.34
CA PRO A 266 -18.28 15.24 4.53
C PRO A 266 -16.78 14.93 4.40
N LEU A 267 -16.41 13.84 3.73
CA LEU A 267 -15.01 13.46 3.46
C LEU A 267 -14.35 14.48 2.52
N VAL A 268 -15.07 14.93 1.49
CA VAL A 268 -14.60 15.97 0.58
C VAL A 268 -14.35 17.30 1.30
N ALA A 269 -15.27 17.70 2.19
CA ALA A 269 -15.08 18.90 3.01
C ALA A 269 -13.89 18.77 3.98
N MET A 270 -13.72 17.58 4.57
CA MET A 270 -12.60 17.28 5.47
C MET A 270 -11.25 17.31 4.75
N ALA A 271 -11.19 16.76 3.52
CA ALA A 271 -10.00 16.84 2.66
C ALA A 271 -9.69 18.29 2.28
N ALA A 272 -10.69 19.08 1.87
CA ALA A 272 -10.49 20.50 1.55
C ALA A 272 -9.89 21.28 2.72
N ASP A 273 -10.40 21.06 3.93
CA ASP A 273 -9.94 21.76 5.13
C ASP A 273 -8.50 21.37 5.51
N MET A 274 -8.13 20.08 5.40
CA MET A 274 -6.74 19.63 5.53
C MET A 274 -5.83 20.26 4.46
N HIS A 275 -6.25 20.22 3.19
CA HIS A 275 -5.46 20.74 2.08
C HIS A 275 -5.23 22.25 2.22
N ALA A 276 -6.26 23.01 2.64
CA ALA A 276 -6.13 24.43 2.90
C ALA A 276 -5.08 24.73 4.00
N ALA A 277 -5.00 23.88 5.03
CA ALA A 277 -4.03 24.04 6.13
C ALA A 277 -2.57 23.98 5.67
N PHE A 278 -2.27 23.41 4.49
CA PHE A 278 -0.93 23.30 3.91
C PHE A 278 -0.84 23.88 2.49
N TRP A 279 -1.83 24.68 2.09
CA TRP A 279 -1.93 25.15 0.70
C TRP A 279 -0.83 26.17 0.37
N PRO A 280 -0.12 26.02 -0.77
CA PRO A 280 0.98 26.92 -1.12
C PRO A 280 0.46 28.34 -1.38
N GLY A 281 1.06 29.32 -0.71
CA GLY A 281 0.69 30.74 -0.87
C GLY A 281 -0.62 31.15 -0.18
N CYS A 282 -1.31 30.23 0.50
CA CYS A 282 -2.49 30.58 1.29
C CYS A 282 -2.07 31.26 2.60
N GLU A 283 -2.70 32.40 2.91
CA GLU A 283 -2.45 33.12 4.16
C GLU A 283 -2.84 32.24 5.35
N GLY A 284 -1.93 32.11 6.32
CA GLY A 284 -2.15 31.28 7.51
C GLY A 284 -1.93 29.78 7.31
N ALA A 285 -1.62 29.29 6.11
CA ALA A 285 -1.21 27.90 5.91
C ALA A 285 0.10 27.57 6.64
N ALA A 286 0.24 26.32 7.07
CA ALA A 286 1.46 25.80 7.66
C ALA A 286 2.50 25.48 6.58
N VAL A 287 3.77 25.56 6.95
CA VAL A 287 4.85 24.99 6.15
C VAL A 287 4.82 23.48 6.31
N ILE A 288 4.82 22.75 5.19
CA ILE A 288 4.94 21.29 5.19
C ILE A 288 6.34 20.92 5.72
N PRO A 289 6.44 20.06 6.75
CA PRO A 289 7.74 19.59 7.26
C PRO A 289 8.63 18.97 6.18
N ASN A 290 9.94 19.23 6.24
CA ASN A 290 10.91 18.81 5.21
C ASN A 290 11.09 17.28 5.08
N ASN A 291 10.69 16.52 6.10
CA ASN A 291 10.71 15.05 6.10
C ASN A 291 9.52 14.44 5.36
N VAL A 292 8.48 15.22 5.01
CA VAL A 292 7.36 14.74 4.19
C VAL A 292 7.88 14.42 2.78
N VAL A 293 7.59 13.20 2.33
CA VAL A 293 7.93 12.74 0.98
C VAL A 293 7.28 13.63 -0.06
N LYS A 294 8.03 14.03 -1.09
CA LYS A 294 7.49 14.83 -2.19
C LYS A 294 6.84 13.94 -3.26
N GLY A 295 5.83 14.44 -3.95
CA GLY A 295 5.17 13.71 -5.04
C GLY A 295 6.13 13.24 -6.16
N GLU A 296 7.20 13.99 -6.42
CA GLU A 296 8.23 13.66 -7.42
C GLU A 296 9.26 12.62 -6.96
N ASP A 297 9.37 12.39 -5.64
CA ASP A 297 10.32 11.45 -5.07
C ASP A 297 9.97 10.02 -5.46
N ARG A 298 10.98 9.18 -5.70
CA ARG A 298 10.78 7.75 -6.00
C ARG A 298 10.05 6.97 -4.90
N ARG A 299 10.03 7.51 -3.68
CA ARG A 299 9.30 6.98 -2.52
C ARG A 299 7.80 7.26 -2.58
N SER A 300 7.38 8.25 -3.37
CA SER A 300 5.97 8.57 -3.60
C SER A 300 5.34 7.62 -4.61
N PHE A 301 4.09 7.23 -4.32
CA PHE A 301 3.29 6.40 -5.21
C PHE A 301 2.89 7.14 -6.49
N ILE A 302 2.82 8.48 -6.45
CA ILE A 302 2.61 9.31 -7.66
C ILE A 302 3.71 9.03 -8.69
N ARG A 303 4.97 9.15 -8.25
CA ARG A 303 6.14 8.87 -9.08
C ARG A 303 6.28 7.38 -9.40
N ARG A 304 6.08 6.50 -8.40
CA ARG A 304 6.30 5.06 -8.54
C ARG A 304 5.41 4.43 -9.60
N TRP A 305 4.12 4.74 -9.63
CA TRP A 305 3.20 4.20 -10.65
C TRP A 305 3.47 4.76 -12.03
N ASN A 306 3.87 6.03 -12.09
CA ASN A 306 4.29 6.63 -13.34
C ASN A 306 5.53 5.94 -13.93
N ASP A 307 6.58 5.76 -13.13
CA ASP A 307 7.78 5.02 -13.54
C ASP A 307 7.43 3.55 -13.83
N GLY A 308 6.56 2.94 -13.02
CA GLY A 308 6.13 1.54 -13.11
C GLY A 308 5.54 1.20 -14.48
N PHE A 309 4.43 1.87 -14.84
CA PHE A 309 3.71 1.62 -16.09
C PHE A 309 4.41 2.21 -17.32
N SER A 310 5.17 3.30 -17.17
CA SER A 310 5.88 3.90 -18.31
C SER A 310 7.10 3.10 -18.78
N ARG A 311 7.53 2.07 -18.03
CA ARG A 311 8.55 1.11 -18.48
C ARG A 311 8.06 0.36 -19.72
N GLN A 312 8.96 0.22 -20.70
CA GLN A 312 8.65 -0.45 -21.95
C GLN A 312 8.16 -1.89 -21.73
N SER A 313 8.86 -2.66 -20.89
CA SER A 313 8.48 -4.04 -20.58
C SER A 313 7.10 -4.15 -19.96
N ARG A 314 6.76 -3.27 -19.02
CA ARG A 314 5.46 -3.28 -18.34
C ARG A 314 4.32 -2.89 -19.28
N TYR A 315 4.56 -1.92 -20.16
CA TYR A 315 3.59 -1.55 -21.18
C TYR A 315 3.37 -2.68 -22.21
N GLU A 316 4.42 -3.42 -22.58
CA GLU A 316 4.31 -4.59 -23.46
C GLU A 316 3.49 -5.72 -22.81
N GLU A 317 3.69 -5.98 -21.52
CA GLU A 317 2.85 -6.90 -20.73
C GLU A 317 1.37 -6.47 -20.73
N PHE A 318 1.11 -5.17 -20.54
CA PHE A 318 -0.24 -4.61 -20.63
C PHE A 318 -0.90 -4.85 -21.99
N VAL A 319 -0.18 -4.60 -23.09
CA VAL A 319 -0.68 -4.87 -24.44
C VAL A 319 -0.89 -6.37 -24.66
N ALA A 320 0.05 -7.22 -24.21
CA ALA A 320 -0.06 -8.68 -24.33
C ALA A 320 -1.26 -9.24 -23.55
N SER A 321 -1.58 -8.64 -22.39
CA SER A 321 -2.78 -8.94 -21.61
C SER A 321 -4.09 -8.43 -22.22
N LYS A 322 -4.01 -7.79 -23.40
CA LYS A 322 -5.14 -7.17 -24.10
C LYS A 322 -5.83 -6.09 -23.24
N GLY A 323 -5.01 -5.26 -22.59
CA GLY A 323 -5.51 -4.24 -21.67
C GLY A 323 -6.19 -4.84 -20.44
N LEU A 324 -5.58 -5.87 -19.83
CA LEU A 324 -6.14 -6.55 -18.66
C LEU A 324 -7.54 -7.14 -18.91
N LYS A 325 -7.79 -7.68 -20.11
CA LYS A 325 -9.11 -8.20 -20.54
C LYS A 325 -9.71 -9.22 -19.57
N VAL A 326 -8.86 -9.99 -18.89
CA VAL A 326 -9.26 -11.01 -17.93
C VAL A 326 -10.05 -10.46 -16.73
N TYR A 327 -9.91 -9.16 -16.43
CA TYR A 327 -10.69 -8.49 -15.39
C TYR A 327 -12.13 -8.19 -15.82
N ASP A 328 -12.47 -8.28 -17.11
CA ASP A 328 -13.82 -8.10 -17.67
C ASP A 328 -14.62 -6.96 -17.00
N ILE A 329 -14.20 -5.72 -17.26
CA ILE A 329 -14.84 -4.53 -16.70
C ILE A 329 -16.06 -4.04 -17.50
N GLY A 330 -16.43 -4.75 -18.57
CA GLY A 330 -17.52 -4.36 -19.47
C GLY A 330 -17.18 -3.19 -20.41
N VAL A 331 -15.89 -2.93 -20.64
CA VAL A 331 -15.39 -1.93 -21.61
C VAL A 331 -14.60 -2.67 -22.69
N SER A 332 -14.71 -2.22 -23.93
CA SER A 332 -14.01 -2.82 -25.07
C SER A 332 -12.49 -2.71 -24.92
N GLU A 333 -11.79 -3.77 -25.32
CA GLU A 333 -10.33 -3.88 -25.32
C GLU A 333 -9.66 -2.68 -26.02
N GLU A 334 -10.23 -2.24 -27.15
CA GLU A 334 -9.71 -1.15 -27.96
C GLU A 334 -9.64 0.18 -27.18
N VAL A 335 -10.67 0.46 -26.37
CA VAL A 335 -10.74 1.69 -25.54
C VAL A 335 -9.69 1.66 -24.45
N VAL A 336 -9.54 0.51 -23.78
CA VAL A 336 -8.54 0.36 -22.71
C VAL A 336 -7.12 0.46 -23.26
N LEU A 337 -6.86 -0.16 -24.41
CA LEU A 337 -5.57 -0.06 -25.10
C LEU A 337 -5.27 1.36 -25.55
N GLU A 338 -6.26 2.11 -26.05
CA GLU A 338 -6.09 3.53 -26.39
C GLU A 338 -5.71 4.38 -25.18
N ILE A 339 -6.41 4.19 -24.05
CA ILE A 339 -6.09 4.86 -22.78
C ILE A 339 -4.64 4.57 -22.38
N GLY A 340 -4.26 3.29 -22.36
CA GLY A 340 -2.90 2.88 -22.02
C GLY A 340 -1.84 3.49 -22.95
N ALA A 341 -2.09 3.50 -24.26
CA ALA A 341 -1.18 4.07 -25.26
C ALA A 341 -0.98 5.59 -25.08
N LYS A 342 -2.08 6.34 -24.90
CA LYS A 342 -2.01 7.80 -24.67
C LYS A 342 -1.31 8.13 -23.36
N ILE A 343 -1.58 7.37 -22.30
CA ILE A 343 -0.90 7.50 -21.01
C ILE A 343 0.59 7.23 -21.15
N LYS A 344 0.98 6.11 -21.79
CA LYS A 344 2.38 5.75 -22.02
C LYS A 344 3.14 6.83 -22.79
N ALA A 345 2.53 7.39 -23.84
CA ALA A 345 3.12 8.44 -24.65
C ALA A 345 3.28 9.77 -23.88
N ASN A 346 2.46 10.00 -22.85
CA ASN A 346 2.40 11.27 -22.12
C ASN A 346 2.76 11.15 -20.63
N ALA A 347 3.38 10.05 -20.19
CA ALA A 347 3.68 9.82 -18.78
C ALA A 347 4.50 10.97 -18.15
N ALA A 348 5.47 11.53 -18.87
CA ALA A 348 6.24 12.69 -18.39
C ALA A 348 5.37 13.94 -18.20
N LYS A 349 4.41 14.20 -19.10
CA LYS A 349 3.45 15.32 -19.00
C LYS A 349 2.53 15.15 -17.80
N ILE A 350 1.99 13.94 -17.61
CA ILE A 350 1.11 13.60 -16.48
C ILE A 350 1.85 13.80 -15.15
N LEU A 351 3.06 13.24 -15.02
CA LEU A 351 3.87 13.39 -13.81
C LEU A 351 4.22 14.86 -13.55
N HIS A 352 4.70 15.57 -14.58
CA HIS A 352 5.08 16.98 -14.44
C HIS A 352 3.89 17.86 -14.01
N HIS A 353 2.70 17.60 -14.55
CA HIS A 353 1.50 18.33 -14.12
C HIS A 353 1.25 18.13 -12.63
N LEU A 354 1.24 16.88 -12.17
CA LEU A 354 0.89 16.55 -10.79
C LEU A 354 1.96 16.96 -9.77
N THR A 355 3.24 16.99 -10.13
CA THR A 355 4.32 17.25 -9.17
C THR A 355 4.91 18.65 -9.27
N VAL A 356 4.63 19.39 -10.34
CA VAL A 356 5.23 20.73 -10.58
C VAL A 356 4.17 21.79 -10.88
N VAL A 357 3.22 21.51 -11.79
CA VAL A 357 2.26 22.53 -12.25
C VAL A 357 1.14 22.74 -11.22
N ALA A 358 0.57 21.65 -10.73
CA ALA A 358 -0.55 21.69 -9.79
C ALA A 358 -0.08 22.13 -8.39
N PRO A 359 -0.91 22.84 -7.61
CA PRO A 359 -0.57 23.25 -6.24
C PRO A 359 -0.17 22.07 -5.36
N GLN A 360 0.99 22.17 -4.70
CA GLN A 360 1.51 21.12 -3.82
C GLN A 360 1.08 21.37 -2.37
N THR A 361 0.09 20.61 -1.90
CA THR A 361 -0.36 20.56 -0.50
C THR A 361 0.02 19.22 0.13
N LEU A 362 -0.15 19.06 1.44
CA LEU A 362 -0.20 17.75 2.07
C LEU A 362 -1.43 16.99 1.55
N ILE A 363 -1.23 15.75 1.11
CA ILE A 363 -2.28 14.81 0.70
C ILE A 363 -2.11 13.47 1.43
N HIS A 364 -3.18 12.71 1.55
CA HIS A 364 -3.17 11.34 2.05
C HIS A 364 -2.59 10.35 1.03
N ALA A 365 -2.89 10.54 -0.25
CA ALA A 365 -2.50 9.71 -1.40
C ALA A 365 -2.97 8.25 -1.38
N ASP A 366 -3.89 7.93 -0.46
CA ASP A 366 -4.67 6.69 -0.42
C ASP A 366 -6.03 6.97 0.26
N TYR A 367 -6.67 8.08 -0.13
CA TYR A 367 -7.87 8.62 0.53
C TYR A 367 -9.14 7.87 0.11
N ARG A 368 -9.15 6.55 0.30
CA ARG A 368 -10.16 5.61 -0.21
C ARG A 368 -11.00 4.98 0.91
N ALA A 369 -12.18 4.46 0.56
CA ALA A 369 -13.17 3.97 1.51
C ALA A 369 -12.65 2.96 2.54
N ASP A 370 -11.78 2.02 2.16
CA ASP A 370 -11.21 1.05 3.12
C ASP A 370 -10.43 1.71 4.27
N ASN A 371 -9.94 2.93 4.05
CA ASN A 371 -9.22 3.75 5.04
C ASN A 371 -10.16 4.70 5.80
N MET A 372 -11.48 4.55 5.65
CA MET A 372 -12.49 5.39 6.31
C MET A 372 -13.27 4.59 7.34
N ILE A 373 -13.50 5.19 8.51
CA ILE A 373 -14.52 4.77 9.47
C ILE A 373 -15.67 5.77 9.40
N LEU A 374 -16.88 5.29 9.07
CA LEU A 374 -18.09 6.10 9.19
C LEU A 374 -18.59 6.04 10.63
N LEU A 375 -18.68 7.19 11.28
CA LEU A 375 -19.09 7.30 12.68
C LEU A 375 -20.62 7.29 12.78
N HIS A 376 -21.15 6.74 13.88
CA HIS A 376 -22.59 6.76 14.17
C HIS A 376 -23.17 8.18 14.26
N SER A 377 -22.32 9.18 14.53
CA SER A 377 -22.68 10.60 14.54
C SER A 377 -22.94 11.19 13.15
N GLY A 378 -22.65 10.45 12.06
CA GLY A 378 -22.71 10.94 10.68
C GLY A 378 -21.43 11.64 10.22
N SER A 379 -20.39 11.72 11.06
CA SER A 379 -19.04 12.14 10.67
C SER A 379 -18.21 10.94 10.20
N CYS A 380 -16.93 11.14 9.91
CA CYS A 380 -15.98 10.11 9.49
C CYS A 380 -14.64 10.27 10.20
N ALA A 381 -13.83 9.22 10.18
CA ALA A 381 -12.44 9.24 10.59
C ALA A 381 -11.56 8.59 9.52
N VAL A 382 -10.35 9.10 9.36
CA VAL A 382 -9.40 8.71 8.31
C VAL A 382 -8.23 7.96 8.92
N LEU A 383 -7.96 6.78 8.40
CA LEU A 383 -6.93 5.84 8.84
C LEU A 383 -5.79 5.77 7.82
N ASP A 384 -4.69 5.13 8.24
CA ASP A 384 -3.62 4.66 7.36
C ASP A 384 -2.87 5.75 6.56
N TRP A 385 -2.04 6.52 7.26
CA TRP A 385 -1.28 7.63 6.70
C TRP A 385 0.10 7.23 6.15
N GLN A 386 0.29 5.95 5.82
CA GLN A 386 1.56 5.41 5.31
C GLN A 386 1.97 6.01 3.96
N LEU A 387 1.00 6.48 3.18
CA LEU A 387 1.23 7.03 1.83
C LEU A 387 1.14 8.55 1.75
N HIS A 388 1.02 9.27 2.88
CA HIS A 388 0.90 10.73 2.85
C HIS A 388 2.15 11.40 2.26
N CYS A 389 1.98 12.35 1.35
CA CYS A 389 3.06 13.06 0.67
C CYS A 389 2.61 14.46 0.25
N THR A 390 3.47 15.21 -0.45
CA THR A 390 3.02 16.40 -1.17
C THR A 390 2.40 16.02 -2.51
N GLY A 391 1.32 16.71 -2.88
CA GLY A 391 0.68 16.55 -4.18
C GLY A 391 -0.51 17.49 -4.34
N PRO A 392 -1.23 17.40 -5.47
CA PRO A 392 -2.44 18.18 -5.67
C PRO A 392 -3.58 17.59 -4.85
N GLY A 393 -4.35 18.43 -4.16
CA GLY A 393 -5.49 17.97 -3.36
C GLY A 393 -6.54 17.19 -4.17
N ALA A 394 -6.60 17.42 -5.48
CA ALA A 394 -7.45 16.65 -6.41
C ALA A 394 -7.06 15.16 -6.51
N TYR A 395 -5.85 14.78 -6.08
CA TYR A 395 -5.41 13.39 -6.02
C TYR A 395 -6.25 12.59 -5.02
N ASP A 396 -6.43 13.10 -3.80
CA ASP A 396 -7.28 12.48 -2.77
C ASP A 396 -8.76 12.47 -3.20
N LEU A 397 -9.20 13.46 -3.98
CA LEU A 397 -10.55 13.47 -4.54
C LEU A 397 -10.77 12.33 -5.53
N THR A 398 -9.76 11.99 -6.33
CA THR A 398 -9.87 10.85 -7.26
C THR A 398 -10.02 9.53 -6.49
N ASP A 399 -9.32 9.39 -5.35
CA ASP A 399 -9.47 8.22 -4.48
C ASP A 399 -10.92 8.10 -3.98
N ILE A 400 -11.45 9.15 -3.35
CA ILE A 400 -12.75 9.04 -2.70
C ILE A 400 -13.94 9.14 -3.65
N MET A 401 -13.85 9.95 -4.71
CA MET A 401 -14.96 10.22 -5.62
C MET A 401 -15.02 9.22 -6.77
N VAL A 402 -13.87 8.81 -7.31
CA VAL A 402 -13.83 7.90 -8.45
C VAL A 402 -13.66 6.47 -7.99
N LYS A 403 -12.63 6.17 -7.20
CA LYS A 403 -12.36 4.78 -6.83
C LYS A 403 -13.35 4.26 -5.79
N SER A 404 -13.87 5.11 -4.90
CA SER A 404 -14.62 4.69 -3.70
C SER A 404 -16.13 4.94 -3.74
N MET A 405 -16.67 5.72 -4.68
CA MET A 405 -18.13 5.87 -4.81
C MET A 405 -18.76 4.69 -5.54
N LYS A 406 -20.07 4.48 -5.32
CA LYS A 406 -20.87 3.58 -6.15
C LYS A 406 -20.76 4.00 -7.62
N ALA A 407 -20.67 3.02 -8.52
CA ALA A 407 -20.42 3.28 -9.94
C ALA A 407 -21.48 4.19 -10.59
N ALA A 408 -22.74 4.14 -10.14
CA ALA A 408 -23.80 5.02 -10.63
C ALA A 408 -23.66 6.48 -10.17
N ASP A 409 -23.01 6.72 -9.04
CA ASP A 409 -22.94 8.03 -8.39
C ASP A 409 -21.66 8.79 -8.77
N GLY A 410 -20.54 8.09 -8.98
CA GLY A 410 -19.22 8.72 -9.13
C GLY A 410 -19.16 9.82 -10.18
N VAL A 411 -19.40 9.48 -11.45
CA VAL A 411 -19.36 10.47 -12.55
C VAL A 411 -20.52 11.46 -12.46
N SER A 412 -21.74 10.99 -12.17
CA SER A 412 -22.94 11.83 -12.15
C SER A 412 -22.90 12.92 -11.07
N CYS A 413 -22.19 12.69 -9.96
CA CYS A 413 -22.05 13.62 -8.86
C CYS A 413 -20.68 14.34 -8.84
N SER A 414 -19.77 14.03 -9.77
CA SER A 414 -18.39 14.54 -9.76
C SER A 414 -18.34 16.07 -9.77
N GLU A 415 -19.13 16.73 -10.62
CA GLU A 415 -19.13 18.18 -10.69
C GLU A 415 -19.63 18.81 -9.38
N GLU A 416 -20.72 18.30 -8.80
CA GLU A 416 -21.29 18.81 -7.55
C GLU A 416 -20.29 18.69 -6.39
N LEU A 417 -19.64 17.54 -6.24
CA LEU A 417 -18.65 17.29 -5.21
C LEU A 417 -17.35 18.09 -5.41
N LEU A 418 -16.87 18.25 -6.65
CA LEU A 418 -15.72 19.11 -6.94
C LEU A 418 -16.03 20.58 -6.64
N ARG A 419 -17.25 21.05 -6.94
CA ARG A 419 -17.69 22.40 -6.56
C ARG A 419 -17.78 22.56 -5.05
N HIS A 420 -18.24 21.53 -4.34
CA HIS A 420 -18.25 21.52 -2.88
C HIS A 420 -16.83 21.64 -2.31
N TYR A 421 -15.90 20.82 -2.80
CA TYR A 421 -14.47 20.92 -2.44
C TYR A 421 -13.89 22.32 -2.68
N HIS A 422 -14.12 22.87 -3.88
CA HIS A 422 -13.64 24.19 -4.26
C HIS A 422 -14.18 25.29 -3.33
N ALA A 423 -15.49 25.25 -3.05
CA ALA A 423 -16.12 26.19 -2.12
C ALA A 423 -15.53 26.09 -0.71
N CYS A 424 -15.25 24.88 -0.23
CA CYS A 424 -14.59 24.67 1.06
C CYS A 424 -13.15 25.23 1.09
N LEU A 425 -12.35 25.02 0.03
CA LEU A 425 -11.01 25.61 -0.07
C LEU A 425 -11.05 27.14 -0.03
N VAL A 426 -11.94 27.74 -0.82
CA VAL A 426 -12.09 29.21 -0.89
C VAL A 426 -12.55 29.76 0.46
N ALA A 427 -13.50 29.10 1.13
CA ALA A 427 -13.95 29.47 2.46
C ALA A 427 -12.83 29.35 3.53
N ALA A 428 -11.89 28.43 3.33
CA ALA A 428 -10.71 28.26 4.17
C ALA A 428 -9.57 29.25 3.85
N GLY A 429 -9.77 30.15 2.88
CA GLY A 429 -8.84 31.24 2.57
C GLY A 429 -7.96 31.02 1.34
N VAL A 430 -8.10 29.89 0.63
CA VAL A 430 -7.37 29.65 -0.61
C VAL A 430 -7.83 30.63 -1.69
N LYS A 431 -6.85 31.32 -2.30
CA LYS A 431 -7.05 32.25 -3.41
C LYS A 431 -6.33 31.73 -4.65
N ASP A 432 -6.65 32.31 -5.81
CA ASP A 432 -5.97 32.06 -7.08
C ASP A 432 -5.96 30.58 -7.55
N TYR A 433 -6.94 29.80 -7.06
CA TYR A 433 -7.23 28.45 -7.54
C TYR A 433 -8.62 28.42 -8.16
N SER A 434 -8.68 28.37 -9.49
CA SER A 434 -9.90 28.42 -10.28
C SER A 434 -10.59 27.06 -10.39
N TRP A 435 -11.87 27.09 -10.77
CA TRP A 435 -12.64 25.89 -11.11
C TRP A 435 -12.00 25.08 -12.25
N GLU A 436 -11.45 25.77 -13.24
CA GLU A 436 -10.79 25.20 -14.41
C GLU A 436 -9.49 24.49 -14.03
N GLN A 437 -8.71 25.07 -13.11
CA GLN A 437 -7.52 24.43 -12.56
C GLN A 437 -7.90 23.16 -11.79
N LEU A 438 -8.90 23.22 -10.91
CA LEU A 438 -9.39 22.03 -10.19
C LEU A 438 -9.83 20.91 -11.13
N ASN A 439 -10.59 21.23 -12.18
CA ASN A 439 -11.00 20.23 -13.16
C ASN A 439 -9.81 19.62 -13.88
N THR A 440 -8.83 20.44 -14.24
CA THR A 440 -7.61 19.98 -14.92
C THR A 440 -6.80 19.05 -14.02
N ASP A 441 -6.57 19.46 -12.77
CA ASP A 441 -5.83 18.68 -11.77
C ASP A 441 -6.52 17.34 -11.50
N PHE A 442 -7.83 17.34 -11.30
CA PHE A 442 -8.62 16.12 -11.07
C PHE A 442 -8.54 15.14 -12.24
N ARG A 443 -8.67 15.63 -13.47
CA ARG A 443 -8.55 14.78 -14.67
C ARG A 443 -7.14 14.23 -14.86
N PHE A 444 -6.10 15.00 -14.56
CA PHE A 444 -4.72 14.47 -14.51
C PHE A 444 -4.53 13.43 -13.39
N SER A 445 -5.15 13.61 -12.23
CA SER A 445 -5.13 12.62 -11.15
C SER A 445 -5.80 11.31 -11.58
N CYS A 446 -6.94 11.34 -12.29
CA CYS A 446 -7.55 10.15 -12.89
C CYS A 446 -6.58 9.40 -13.84
N LEU A 447 -5.89 10.14 -14.71
CA LEU A 447 -4.92 9.57 -15.67
C LEU A 447 -3.69 8.97 -14.99
N GLN A 448 -3.25 9.52 -13.87
CA GLN A 448 -2.13 8.95 -13.12
C GLN A 448 -2.58 7.71 -12.34
N GLN A 449 -3.75 7.77 -11.68
CA GLN A 449 -4.18 6.68 -10.80
C GLN A 449 -4.58 5.40 -11.54
N ILE A 450 -4.96 5.45 -12.82
CA ILE A 450 -5.17 4.22 -13.60
C ILE A 450 -3.85 3.45 -13.81
N MET A 451 -2.68 4.10 -13.74
CA MET A 451 -1.39 3.41 -13.84
C MET A 451 -1.17 2.43 -12.67
N LEU A 452 -1.72 2.70 -11.48
CA LEU A 452 -1.74 1.75 -10.36
C LEU A 452 -2.43 0.44 -10.76
N VAL A 453 -3.61 0.56 -11.37
CA VAL A 453 -4.41 -0.59 -11.80
C VAL A 453 -3.68 -1.37 -12.89
N PHE A 454 -3.06 -0.66 -13.84
CA PHE A 454 -2.28 -1.31 -14.89
C PHE A 454 -1.05 -2.03 -14.35
N ASP A 455 -0.32 -1.43 -13.40
CA ASP A 455 0.89 -2.01 -12.85
C ASP A 455 0.58 -3.22 -11.94
N ILE A 456 -0.32 -3.07 -10.96
CA ILE A 456 -0.68 -4.16 -10.03
C ILE A 456 -1.56 -5.21 -10.71
N GLY A 457 -2.45 -4.81 -11.63
CA GLY A 457 -3.34 -5.73 -12.33
C GLY A 457 -2.58 -6.79 -13.12
N LEU A 458 -1.40 -6.44 -13.67
CA LEU A 458 -0.51 -7.37 -14.35
C LEU A 458 0.14 -8.39 -13.42
N ASP A 459 0.34 -8.05 -12.15
CA ASP A 459 0.92 -8.99 -11.17
C ASP A 459 -0.05 -10.12 -10.83
N GLY A 460 -1.35 -9.93 -11.10
CA GLY A 460 -2.38 -10.97 -11.00
C GLY A 460 -2.49 -11.88 -12.23
N ILE A 461 -1.65 -11.71 -13.26
CA ILE A 461 -1.71 -12.48 -14.50
C ILE A 461 -0.48 -13.41 -14.61
N GLY A 462 -0.73 -14.71 -14.75
CA GLY A 462 0.26 -15.76 -14.93
C GLY A 462 0.95 -15.69 -16.29
N ALA A 463 2.05 -16.45 -16.44
CA ALA A 463 2.80 -16.52 -17.70
C ALA A 463 1.99 -17.12 -18.88
N ASP A 464 0.92 -17.84 -18.56
CA ASP A 464 -0.07 -18.39 -19.49
C ASP A 464 -1.18 -17.39 -19.88
N GLY A 465 -1.13 -16.17 -19.33
CA GLY A 465 -2.11 -15.11 -19.56
C GLY A 465 -3.41 -15.30 -18.78
N GLN A 466 -3.49 -16.28 -17.88
CA GLN A 466 -4.65 -16.48 -17.00
C GLN A 466 -4.48 -15.71 -15.68
N LEU A 467 -5.58 -15.50 -14.96
CA LEU A 467 -5.48 -15.00 -13.59
C LEU A 467 -4.75 -16.03 -12.73
N ILE A 468 -3.88 -15.55 -11.85
CA ILE A 468 -3.25 -16.37 -10.83
C ILE A 468 -4.33 -16.82 -9.84
N ASP A 469 -4.32 -18.11 -9.50
CA ASP A 469 -5.20 -18.67 -8.47
C ASP A 469 -5.06 -17.88 -7.15
N ASP A 470 -6.18 -17.65 -6.46
CA ASP A 470 -6.24 -16.88 -5.20
C ASP A 470 -5.72 -15.44 -5.29
N TRP A 471 -5.87 -14.78 -6.44
CA TRP A 471 -5.59 -13.35 -6.56
C TRP A 471 -6.52 -12.50 -5.68
N LEU A 472 -6.10 -12.26 -4.43
CA LEU A 472 -6.89 -11.59 -3.39
C LEU A 472 -7.27 -10.15 -3.75
N ALA A 473 -6.49 -9.50 -4.61
CA ALA A 473 -6.76 -8.14 -5.07
C ALA A 473 -7.70 -8.08 -6.29
N PHE A 474 -8.19 -9.22 -6.80
CA PHE A 474 -8.99 -9.27 -8.03
C PHE A 474 -10.21 -8.35 -7.97
N ASP A 475 -11.08 -8.54 -6.99
CA ASP A 475 -12.34 -7.78 -6.89
C ASP A 475 -12.09 -6.29 -6.67
N LEU A 476 -11.13 -5.96 -5.80
CA LEU A 476 -10.73 -4.60 -5.51
C LEU A 476 -10.18 -3.90 -6.77
N LEU A 477 -9.24 -4.53 -7.47
CA LEU A 477 -8.65 -3.98 -8.70
C LEU A 477 -9.67 -3.90 -9.82
N ARG A 478 -10.49 -4.94 -10.03
CA ARG A 478 -11.57 -4.93 -11.03
C ARG A 478 -12.53 -3.76 -10.79
N CYS A 479 -12.90 -3.54 -9.54
CA CYS A 479 -13.78 -2.45 -9.13
C CYS A 479 -13.17 -1.08 -9.45
N MET A 480 -11.95 -0.83 -8.97
CA MET A 480 -11.24 0.43 -9.23
C MET A 480 -10.98 0.64 -10.72
N PHE A 481 -10.63 -0.43 -11.44
CA PHE A 481 -10.38 -0.41 -12.88
C PHE A 481 -11.61 0.08 -13.63
N LYS A 482 -12.76 -0.55 -13.39
CA LYS A 482 -14.02 -0.17 -14.03
C LYS A 482 -14.37 1.30 -13.76
N ARG A 483 -14.27 1.73 -12.50
CA ARG A 483 -14.61 3.11 -12.09
C ARG A 483 -13.68 4.15 -12.72
N LEU A 484 -12.37 3.90 -12.73
CA LEU A 484 -11.38 4.80 -13.32
C LEU A 484 -11.52 4.89 -14.84
N VAL A 485 -11.69 3.78 -15.55
CA VAL A 485 -11.89 3.80 -17.02
C VAL A 485 -13.16 4.58 -17.38
N THR A 486 -14.25 4.33 -16.65
CA THR A 486 -15.52 5.06 -16.86
C THR A 486 -15.31 6.56 -16.66
N ALA A 487 -14.66 6.97 -15.56
CA ALA A 487 -14.38 8.38 -15.30
C ALA A 487 -13.44 9.01 -16.35
N ILE A 488 -12.42 8.29 -16.81
CA ILE A 488 -11.50 8.77 -17.85
C ILE A 488 -12.24 9.06 -19.17
N VAL A 489 -13.18 8.18 -19.54
CA VAL A 489 -13.99 8.35 -20.76
C VAL A 489 -15.00 9.49 -20.59
N ASP A 490 -15.80 9.46 -19.52
CA ASP A 490 -16.93 10.39 -19.36
C ASP A 490 -16.47 11.82 -19.07
N LEU A 491 -15.39 11.99 -18.29
CA LEU A 491 -14.77 13.29 -18.02
C LEU A 491 -13.77 13.71 -19.12
N LYS A 492 -13.69 12.92 -20.20
CA LYS A 492 -12.82 13.14 -21.36
C LYS A 492 -11.37 13.41 -20.97
N CYS A 493 -10.83 12.73 -19.96
CA CYS A 493 -9.52 13.05 -19.40
C CYS A 493 -8.41 13.05 -20.46
N LEU A 494 -8.54 12.19 -21.49
CA LEU A 494 -7.59 12.10 -22.61
C LEU A 494 -7.45 13.38 -23.44
N ASP A 495 -8.43 14.30 -23.42
CA ASP A 495 -8.34 15.58 -24.14
C ASP A 495 -7.18 16.46 -23.62
N LEU A 496 -6.74 16.25 -22.38
CA LEU A 496 -5.59 16.93 -21.79
C LEU A 496 -4.25 16.49 -22.40
N LEU A 497 -4.24 15.35 -23.09
CA LEU A 497 -3.03 14.74 -23.65
C LEU A 497 -2.84 15.01 -25.14
N ASN A 498 -3.78 15.72 -25.76
CA ASN A 498 -3.69 16.14 -27.15
C ASN A 498 -2.71 17.32 -27.35
#